data_AF-A0A357ZFR9-F1
#
_entry.id   AF-A0A357ZFR9-F1
#
_cell.length_a   1.000
_cell.length_b   1.000
_cell.length_c   1.000
_cell.angle_alpha   90.00
_cell.angle_beta   90.00
_cell.angle_gamma   90.00
#
_symmetry.space_group_name_H-M   'P 1'
#
loop_
_entity.id
_entity.type
_entity.pdbx_description
1 polymer ?
#
loop_
_entity_poly.entity_id
_entity_poly.type
_entity_poly.pdbx_seq_one_letter_code
_entity_poly.pdbx_strand_id
1 'polypeptide(L)'
;KGMGKTQENTKDAVECGYWHLYRYNPLLADEGKNPFILDQKEPTGDFREFIMGQTRFSSLQNEFPDTAEALYAATEEDAKERFANYKRLAE
;
A
#
# COMPACT_ATOMS: atom_id res chain seq x y z
N LYS A 1 7.13 7.85 -13.84
CA LYS A 1 7.66 9.21 -13.51
C LYS A 1 9.18 9.13 -13.32
N GLY A 2 9.94 10.20 -13.56
CA GLY A 2 11.40 10.24 -13.29
C GLY A 2 11.75 10.54 -11.83
N MET A 3 13.03 10.47 -11.45
CA MET A 3 13.49 10.64 -10.06
C MET A 3 13.22 12.03 -9.45
N GLY A 4 13.02 13.07 -10.26
CA GLY A 4 12.61 14.40 -9.79
C GLY A 4 11.23 14.42 -9.12
N LYS A 5 10.45 13.34 -9.22
CA LYS A 5 9.12 13.16 -8.62
C LYS A 5 9.11 12.15 -7.47
N THR A 6 10.24 11.89 -6.84
CA THR A 6 10.35 10.87 -5.76
C THR A 6 9.37 11.12 -4.61
N GLN A 7 9.26 12.36 -4.13
CA GLN A 7 8.33 12.69 -3.04
C GLN A 7 6.86 12.51 -3.45
N GLU A 8 6.54 12.81 -4.71
CA GLU A 8 5.22 12.59 -5.29
C GLU A 8 4.92 11.09 -5.39
N ASN A 9 5.86 10.27 -5.89
CA ASN A 9 5.71 8.82 -5.95
C ASN A 9 5.49 8.20 -4.55
N THR A 10 6.20 8.68 -3.52
CA THR A 10 6.00 8.20 -2.15
C THR A 10 4.61 8.56 -1.63
N LYS A 11 4.13 9.77 -1.94
CA LYS A 11 2.77 10.19 -1.61
C LYS A 11 1.73 9.31 -2.32
N ASP A 12 1.88 9.11 -3.63
CA ASP A 12 0.98 8.28 -4.43
C ASP A 12 0.91 6.84 -3.89
N ALA A 13 2.04 6.28 -3.45
CA ALA A 13 2.09 4.93 -2.87
C ALA A 13 1.23 4.78 -1.60
N VAL A 14 1.17 5.82 -0.78
CA VAL A 14 0.33 5.87 0.42
C VAL A 14 -1.13 6.11 0.03
N GLU A 15 -1.39 7.07 -0.86
CA GLU A 15 -2.74 7.44 -1.27
C GLU A 15 -3.49 6.30 -1.98
N CYS A 16 -2.80 5.47 -2.78
CA CYS A 16 -3.40 4.31 -3.44
C CYS A 16 -3.43 3.04 -2.56
N GLY A 17 -2.90 3.08 -1.34
CA GLY A 17 -2.91 1.93 -0.42
C GLY A 17 -1.86 0.85 -0.75
N TYR A 18 -0.88 1.15 -1.61
CA TYR A 18 0.26 0.28 -1.83
C TYR A 18 1.13 0.16 -0.56
N TRP A 19 1.37 1.29 0.11
CA TRP A 19 2.13 1.36 1.34
C TRP A 19 1.29 1.95 2.48
N HIS A 20 1.24 1.25 3.62
CA HIS A 20 0.43 1.66 4.76
C HIS A 20 1.30 2.30 5.85
N LEU A 21 0.85 3.45 6.40
CA LEU A 21 1.53 4.12 7.51
C LEU A 21 0.89 3.76 8.85
N TYR A 22 1.67 3.16 9.74
CA TYR A 22 1.26 2.80 11.09
C TYR A 22 2.43 2.92 12.06
N ARG A 23 2.12 2.95 13.35
CA ARG A 23 3.09 2.91 14.46
C ARG A 23 2.64 1.89 15.49
N TYR A 24 3.62 1.21 16.09
CA TYR A 24 3.39 0.36 17.24
C TYR A 24 4.18 0.93 18.43
N ASN A 25 3.49 1.31 19.49
CA ASN A 25 4.10 1.82 20.71
C ASN A 25 3.77 0.88 21.89
N PRO A 26 4.72 0.03 22.33
CA PRO A 26 4.50 -0.91 23.43
C PRO A 26 4.07 -0.24 24.74
N LEU A 27 4.52 0.99 25.00
CA LEU A 27 4.21 1.72 26.25
C LEU A 27 2.72 2.01 26.39
N LEU A 28 1.98 2.10 25.28
CA LEU A 28 0.52 2.26 25.33
C LEU A 28 -0.17 1.02 25.91
N ALA A 29 0.39 -0.18 25.70
CA ALA A 29 -0.14 -1.40 26.30
C ALA A 29 0.03 -1.39 27.82
N ASP A 30 1.15 -0.87 28.33
CA ASP A 30 1.39 -0.69 29.77
C ASP A 30 0.37 0.28 30.41
N GLU A 31 -0.14 1.23 29.62
CA GLU A 31 -1.21 2.17 29.99
C GLU A 31 -2.63 1.60 29.78
N GLY A 32 -2.77 0.35 29.31
CA GLY A 32 -4.07 -0.26 29.00
C GLY A 32 -4.74 0.25 27.73
N LYS A 33 -4.00 0.92 26.84
CA LYS A 33 -4.46 1.45 25.54
C LYS A 33 -4.03 0.51 24.40
N ASN A 34 -4.63 0.67 23.23
CA ASN A 34 -4.20 -0.05 22.02
C ASN A 34 -2.80 0.45 21.59
N PRO A 35 -1.78 -0.43 21.50
CA PRO A 35 -0.43 -0.07 21.08
C PRO A 35 -0.28 0.15 19.58
N PHE A 36 -1.21 -0.34 18.77
CA PHE A 36 -1.19 -0.20 17.32
C PHE A 36 -2.00 1.03 16.88
N ILE A 37 -1.34 1.92 16.14
CA ILE A 37 -1.94 3.15 15.61
C ILE A 37 -1.81 3.12 14.09
N LEU A 38 -2.94 3.10 13.40
CA LEU A 38 -2.99 3.31 11.96
C LEU A 38 -3.04 4.82 11.68
N ASP A 39 -1.96 5.38 11.14
CA ASP A 39 -1.85 6.83 10.85
C ASP A 39 -2.54 7.22 9.54
N GLN A 40 -2.76 6.24 8.66
CA GLN A 40 -3.36 6.44 7.35
C GLN A 40 -4.89 6.36 7.39
N LYS A 41 -5.53 7.19 6.57
CA LYS A 41 -6.97 7.09 6.26
C LYS A 41 -7.22 6.02 5.19
N GLU A 42 -8.49 5.81 4.85
CA GLU A 42 -8.83 4.91 3.74
C GLU A 42 -8.14 5.36 2.43
N PRO A 43 -7.50 4.44 1.69
CA PRO A 43 -6.92 4.74 0.40
C PRO A 43 -7.97 5.30 -0.58
N THR A 44 -7.58 6.30 -1.37
CA THR A 44 -8.46 6.95 -2.36
C THR A 44 -7.87 6.97 -3.76
N GLY A 45 -6.58 6.63 -3.91
CA GLY A 45 -5.88 6.58 -5.20
C GLY A 45 -6.12 5.26 -5.94
N ASP A 46 -5.83 5.26 -7.24
CA ASP A 46 -5.88 4.07 -8.08
C ASP A 46 -4.59 3.24 -7.91
N PHE A 47 -4.74 2.04 -7.33
CA PHE A 47 -3.64 1.11 -7.10
C PHE A 47 -3.01 0.66 -8.42
N ARG A 48 -3.85 0.38 -9.42
CA ARG A 48 -3.41 -0.14 -10.71
C ARG A 48 -2.64 0.92 -11.48
N GLU A 49 -3.12 2.16 -11.47
CA GLU A 49 -2.40 3.29 -12.05
C GLU A 49 -1.03 3.47 -11.41
N PHE A 50 -0.94 3.40 -10.07
CA PHE A 50 0.32 3.55 -9.36
C PHE A 50 1.36 2.50 -9.77
N ILE A 51 0.99 1.20 -9.78
CA ILE A 51 1.94 0.16 -10.14
C ILE A 51 2.34 0.24 -11.62
N MET A 52 1.41 0.55 -12.53
CA MET A 52 1.70 0.70 -13.96
C MET A 52 2.60 1.91 -14.25
N GLY A 53 2.63 2.91 -13.37
CA GLY A 53 3.55 4.04 -13.43
C GLY A 53 5.02 3.72 -13.12
N GLN A 54 5.33 2.49 -12.68
CA GLN A 54 6.66 2.03 -12.30
C GLN A 54 7.18 0.96 -13.28
N THR A 55 8.37 1.18 -13.83
CA THR A 55 8.98 0.24 -14.81
C THR A 55 9.15 -1.17 -14.27
N ARG A 56 9.41 -1.33 -12.96
CA ARG A 56 9.57 -2.64 -12.31
C ARG A 56 8.32 -3.52 -12.37
N PHE A 57 7.15 -2.92 -12.55
CA PHE A 57 5.89 -3.64 -12.73
C PHE A 57 5.54 -3.70 -14.21
N SER A 58 5.54 -2.57 -14.92
CA SER A 58 5.15 -2.55 -16.34
C SER A 58 6.03 -3.44 -17.24
N SER A 59 7.29 -3.71 -16.88
CA SER A 59 8.13 -4.68 -17.60
C SER A 59 7.55 -6.10 -17.60
N LEU A 60 6.89 -6.52 -16.51
CA LEU A 60 6.28 -7.84 -16.40
C LEU A 60 5.15 -8.02 -17.42
N GLN A 61 4.33 -6.99 -17.65
CA GLN A 61 3.26 -7.05 -18.65
C GLN A 61 3.79 -7.19 -20.07
N ASN A 62 4.97 -6.62 -20.36
CA ASN A 62 5.58 -6.73 -21.68
C ASN A 62 6.11 -8.15 -21.96
N GLU A 63 6.61 -8.84 -20.93
CA GLU A 63 7.22 -10.16 -21.06
C GLU A 63 6.21 -11.30 -20.89
N PHE A 64 5.28 -11.16 -19.95
CA PHE A 64 4.31 -12.19 -19.57
C PHE A 64 2.90 -11.60 -19.37
N PRO A 65 2.23 -11.13 -20.44
CA PRO A 65 0.96 -10.39 -20.33
C PRO A 65 -0.14 -11.16 -19.58
N ASP A 66 -0.29 -12.46 -19.86
CA ASP A 66 -1.33 -13.29 -19.23
C ASP A 66 -1.09 -13.48 -17.74
N THR A 67 0.19 -13.61 -17.33
CA THR A 67 0.56 -13.78 -15.92
C THR A 67 0.52 -12.46 -15.16
N ALA A 68 0.89 -11.36 -15.84
CA ALA A 68 0.93 -10.04 -15.25
C ALA A 68 -0.44 -9.63 -14.70
N GLU A 69 -1.51 -9.83 -15.47
CA GLU A 69 -2.86 -9.44 -15.04
C GLU A 69 -3.27 -10.15 -13.74
N ALA A 70 -3.05 -11.47 -13.67
CA ALA A 70 -3.35 -12.25 -12.48
C ALA A 70 -2.56 -11.77 -11.25
N LEU A 71 -1.26 -11.47 -11.43
CA LEU A 71 -0.40 -10.99 -10.35
C LEU A 71 -0.77 -9.58 -9.88
N TYR A 72 -1.18 -8.68 -10.78
CA TYR A 72 -1.62 -7.35 -10.41
C TYR A 72 -2.93 -7.38 -9.62
N ALA A 73 -3.90 -8.19 -10.04
CA ALA A 73 -5.15 -8.38 -9.31
C ALA A 73 -4.89 -8.95 -7.90
N ALA A 74 -4.04 -9.98 -7.81
CA ALA A 74 -3.66 -10.57 -6.52
C ALA A 74 -2.96 -9.53 -5.61
N THR A 75 -2.04 -8.74 -6.17
CA THR A 75 -1.31 -7.71 -5.40
C THR A 75 -2.24 -6.61 -4.88
N GLU A 76 -3.25 -6.21 -5.66
CA GLU A 76 -4.26 -5.24 -5.21
C GLU A 76 -5.12 -5.82 -4.08
N GLU A 77 -5.54 -7.09 -4.19
CA GLU A 77 -6.32 -7.75 -3.15
C GLU A 77 -5.51 -7.90 -1.86
N ASP A 78 -4.26 -8.36 -1.94
CA ASP A 78 -3.35 -8.46 -0.80
C ASP A 78 -3.17 -7.10 -0.09
N ALA A 79 -3.13 -6.00 -0.85
CA ALA A 79 -3.01 -4.66 -0.30
C ALA A 79 -4.28 -4.22 0.45
N LYS A 80 -5.46 -4.56 -0.07
CA LYS A 80 -6.77 -4.34 0.58
C LYS A 80 -6.92 -5.17 1.84
N GLU A 81 -6.59 -6.45 1.78
CA GLU A 81 -6.61 -7.35 2.93
C GLU A 81 -5.66 -6.87 4.03
N ARG A 82 -4.44 -6.47 3.66
CA ARG A 82 -3.46 -5.90 4.61
C ARG A 82 -4.00 -4.65 5.30
N PHE A 83 -4.64 -3.73 4.55
CA PHE A 83 -5.26 -2.55 5.14
C PHE A 83 -6.41 -2.91 6.10
N ALA A 84 -7.28 -3.84 5.70
CA ALA A 84 -8.39 -4.30 6.54
C ALA A 84 -7.90 -4.97 7.84
N ASN A 85 -6.80 -5.73 7.77
CA ASN A 85 -6.13 -6.27 8.95
C ASN A 85 -5.63 -5.16 9.87
N TYR A 86 -4.96 -4.13 9.33
CA TYR A 86 -4.47 -3.01 10.13
C TYR A 86 -5.59 -2.18 10.75
N LYS A 87 -6.71 -1.99 10.05
CA LYS A 87 -7.91 -1.35 10.61
C LYS A 87 -8.43 -2.13 11.82
N ARG A 88 -8.55 -3.46 11.69
CA ARG A 88 -8.93 -4.36 12.80
C ARG A 88 -7.95 -4.34 13.98
N LEU A 89 -6.67 -4.09 13.75
CA LEU A 89 -5.68 -3.95 14.82
C LEU A 89 -5.74 -2.61 15.53
N ALA A 90 -6.26 -1.56 14.88
CA ALA A 90 -6.35 -0.21 15.42
C ALA A 90 -7.69 0.09 16.12
N GLU A 91 -8.72 -0.72 15.85
CA GLU A 91 -10.00 -0.75 16.57
C GLU A 91 -9.84 -1.32 17.99
#